data_AF-A0A2R6PC88-F1
#
_entry.id   AF-A0A2R6PC88-F1
#
_cell.length_a   1.000
_cell.length_b   1.000
_cell.length_c   1.000
_cell.angle_alpha   90.00
_cell.angle_beta   90.00
_cell.angle_gamma   90.00
#
_symmetry.space_group_name_H-M   'P 1'
#
loop_
_entity.id
_entity.type
_entity.pdbx_description
1 polymer ?
#
loop_
_entity_poly.entity_id
_entity_poly.type
_entity_poly.pdbx_seq_one_letter_code
_entity_poly.pdbx_strand_id
1 'polypeptide(L)'
;MSADTTFAQIKDIISRLQSPVRDLHSLLSLLAAPLASIKILPPQFITHNVSPSPALALSISKHFPPLQRALLQYILPTWEAALLEENSYSIVQQYFCPDLIFFSTANVTEIAILAYSTILSLPLTEYSARLLVQLTKTYPVDVLWSVVVQGKRRDADKQMVTWEDCIRNVCAVPGKAANVFGTKGDMPRELEHARDFYRKWVSIP
;
A
#
# COMPACT_ATOMS: atom_id res chain seq x y z
N MET A 1 5.19 -8.82 26.64
CA MET A 1 5.62 -9.33 25.32
C MET A 1 6.60 -8.32 24.73
N SER A 2 7.79 -8.76 24.36
CA SER A 2 8.85 -7.89 23.83
C SER A 2 8.59 -7.49 22.36
N ALA A 3 9.14 -6.37 21.90
CA ALA A 3 9.07 -5.98 20.48
C ALA A 3 9.62 -7.07 19.54
N ASP A 4 10.57 -7.87 20.02
CA ASP A 4 11.17 -8.99 19.30
C ASP A 4 10.18 -10.09 18.93
N THR A 5 9.19 -10.36 19.79
CA THR A 5 8.18 -11.39 19.50
C THR A 5 7.21 -10.97 18.39
N THR A 6 6.89 -9.67 18.29
CA THR A 6 6.03 -9.17 17.20
C THR A 6 6.77 -9.12 15.87
N PHE A 7 8.05 -8.75 15.89
CA PHE A 7 8.89 -8.78 14.70
C PHE A 7 9.03 -10.18 14.12
N ALA A 8 9.23 -11.19 14.99
CA ALA A 8 9.26 -12.59 14.58
C ALA A 8 7.92 -13.05 13.96
N GLN A 9 6.78 -12.64 14.55
CA GLN A 9 5.45 -12.96 14.01
C GLN A 9 5.21 -12.34 12.63
N ILE A 10 5.57 -11.07 12.41
CA ILE A 10 5.40 -10.43 11.11
C ILE A 10 6.32 -11.07 10.05
N LYS A 11 7.55 -11.44 10.43
CA LYS A 11 8.44 -12.21 9.55
C LYS A 11 7.87 -13.58 9.20
N ASP A 12 7.25 -14.27 10.16
CA ASP A 12 6.56 -15.53 9.90
C ASP A 12 5.40 -15.34 8.91
N ILE A 13 4.58 -14.31 9.10
CA ILE A 13 3.50 -13.97 8.15
C ILE A 13 4.06 -13.72 6.75
N ILE A 14 5.12 -12.92 6.62
CA ILE A 14 5.76 -12.65 5.31
C ILE A 14 6.27 -13.96 4.69
N SER A 15 6.95 -14.80 5.47
CA SER A 15 7.45 -16.10 5.02
C SER A 15 6.29 -16.99 4.52
N ARG A 16 5.18 -17.01 5.25
CA ARG A 16 3.98 -17.77 4.88
C ARG A 16 3.31 -17.23 3.62
N LEU A 17 3.26 -15.91 3.43
CA LEU A 17 2.74 -15.29 2.19
C LEU A 17 3.65 -15.57 0.98
N GLN A 18 4.93 -15.82 1.19
CA GLN A 18 5.88 -16.21 0.14
C GLN A 18 5.83 -17.72 -0.18
N SER A 19 5.20 -18.51 0.69
CA SER A 19 4.97 -19.94 0.47
C SER A 19 3.58 -20.20 -0.14
N PRO A 20 3.36 -21.33 -0.82
CA PRO A 20 2.04 -21.69 -1.32
C PRO A 20 0.99 -21.74 -0.19
N VAL A 21 -0.05 -20.91 -0.31
CA VAL A 21 -1.19 -20.91 0.59
C VAL A 21 -2.20 -21.96 0.13
N ARG A 22 -2.83 -22.69 1.06
CA ARG A 22 -3.67 -23.85 0.74
C ARG A 22 -5.05 -23.47 0.21
N ASP A 23 -5.65 -22.44 0.78
CA ASP A 23 -7.03 -22.06 0.55
C ASP A 23 -7.25 -20.57 0.85
N LEU A 24 -8.35 -20.01 0.33
CA LEU A 24 -8.66 -18.59 0.47
C LEU A 24 -8.86 -18.18 1.93
N HIS A 25 -9.47 -19.02 2.76
CA HIS A 25 -9.71 -18.70 4.17
C HIS A 25 -8.39 -18.56 4.94
N SER A 26 -7.42 -19.44 4.68
CA SER A 26 -6.05 -19.33 5.20
C SER A 26 -5.36 -18.04 4.74
N LEU A 27 -5.54 -17.64 3.48
CA LEU A 27 -5.01 -16.38 2.96
C LEU A 27 -5.63 -15.18 3.68
N LEU A 28 -6.96 -15.11 3.76
CA LEU A 28 -7.67 -14.01 4.43
C LEU A 28 -7.27 -13.91 5.91
N SER A 29 -7.03 -15.04 6.57
CA SER A 29 -6.55 -15.07 7.96
C SER A 29 -5.15 -14.48 8.11
N LEU A 30 -4.24 -14.76 7.16
CA LEU A 30 -2.89 -14.19 7.13
C LEU A 30 -2.91 -12.67 6.89
N LEU A 31 -3.83 -12.20 6.04
CA LEU A 31 -3.96 -10.78 5.69
C LEU A 31 -4.73 -9.97 6.74
N ALA A 32 -5.68 -10.59 7.44
CA ALA A 32 -6.49 -9.88 8.42
C ALA A 32 -5.66 -9.43 9.64
N ALA A 33 -4.73 -10.26 10.11
CA ALA A 33 -4.01 -10.01 11.36
C ALA A 33 -3.14 -8.73 11.33
N PRO A 34 -2.32 -8.44 10.30
CA PRO A 34 -1.56 -7.19 10.24
C PRO A 34 -2.46 -5.96 10.16
N LEU A 35 -3.53 -5.99 9.36
CA LEU A 35 -4.46 -4.85 9.22
C LEU A 35 -5.24 -4.60 10.52
N ALA A 36 -5.62 -5.66 11.23
CA ALA A 36 -6.27 -5.54 12.54
C ALA A 36 -5.36 -4.87 13.56
N SER A 37 -4.07 -5.20 13.55
CA SER A 37 -3.08 -4.67 14.51
C SER A 37 -2.94 -3.15 14.42
N ILE A 38 -3.16 -2.56 13.26
CA ILE A 38 -3.12 -1.12 13.02
C ILE A 38 -4.51 -0.49 12.85
N LYS A 39 -5.58 -1.26 13.12
CA LYS A 39 -6.99 -0.83 13.10
C LYS A 39 -7.49 -0.31 11.74
N ILE A 40 -7.01 -0.88 10.64
CA ILE A 40 -7.52 -0.59 9.28
C ILE A 40 -8.18 -1.82 8.64
N LEU A 41 -8.44 -2.88 9.42
CA LEU A 41 -9.14 -4.06 8.90
C LEU A 41 -10.59 -3.70 8.55
N PRO A 42 -11.05 -3.95 7.31
CA PRO A 42 -12.44 -3.71 6.95
C PRO A 42 -13.40 -4.61 7.76
N PRO A 43 -14.59 -4.12 8.15
CA PRO A 43 -15.49 -4.84 9.03
C PRO A 43 -15.86 -6.26 8.55
N GLN A 44 -15.99 -6.45 7.24
CA GLN A 44 -16.33 -7.74 6.64
C GLN A 44 -15.26 -8.83 6.86
N PHE A 45 -14.02 -8.45 7.19
CA PHE A 45 -12.93 -9.41 7.41
C PHE A 45 -12.61 -9.67 8.88
N ILE A 46 -13.36 -9.10 9.82
CA ILE A 46 -13.14 -9.29 11.26
C ILE A 46 -13.17 -10.77 11.64
N THR A 47 -14.06 -11.56 11.04
CA THR A 47 -14.19 -13.00 11.26
C THR A 47 -12.96 -13.80 10.86
N HIS A 48 -12.14 -13.27 9.95
CA HIS A 48 -10.89 -13.90 9.51
C HIS A 48 -9.70 -13.56 10.43
N ASN A 49 -9.84 -12.62 11.37
CA ASN A 49 -8.79 -12.31 12.33
C ASN A 49 -8.75 -13.36 13.48
N VAL A 50 -8.43 -14.60 13.13
CA VAL A 50 -8.42 -15.75 14.05
C VAL A 50 -7.22 -15.74 15.02
N SER A 51 -6.16 -15.01 14.68
CA SER A 51 -4.93 -14.89 15.47
C SER A 51 -4.54 -13.41 15.61
N PRO A 52 -5.25 -12.64 16.48
CA PRO A 52 -4.98 -11.23 16.63
C PRO A 52 -3.53 -11.00 17.10
N SER A 53 -2.76 -10.29 16.29
CA SER A 53 -1.42 -9.84 16.69
C SER A 53 -1.54 -8.70 17.70
N PRO A 54 -0.70 -8.64 18.76
CA PRO A 54 -0.70 -7.53 19.69
C PRO A 54 -0.43 -6.21 18.94
N ALA A 55 -1.42 -5.31 18.93
CA ALA A 55 -1.47 -4.05 18.18
C ALA A 55 -0.30 -3.07 18.41
N LEU A 56 0.56 -3.32 19.40
CA LEU A 56 1.50 -2.33 19.93
C LEU A 56 2.91 -2.33 19.30
N ALA A 57 3.22 -3.24 18.36
CA ALA A 57 4.60 -3.36 17.85
C ALA A 57 4.75 -3.45 16.32
N LEU A 58 3.68 -3.22 15.55
CA LEU A 58 3.80 -3.14 14.10
C LEU A 58 4.35 -1.76 13.69
N SER A 59 5.61 -1.71 13.28
CA SER A 59 6.22 -0.54 12.64
C SER A 59 5.85 -0.52 11.16
N ILE A 60 5.02 0.44 10.75
CA ILE A 60 4.51 0.56 9.38
C ILE A 60 5.68 0.67 8.39
N SER A 61 6.59 1.61 8.62
CA SER A 61 7.77 1.83 7.77
C SER A 61 8.67 0.61 7.60
N LYS A 62 8.75 -0.28 8.59
CA LYS A 62 9.59 -1.49 8.53
C LYS A 62 8.87 -2.69 7.93
N HIS A 63 7.57 -2.83 8.18
CA HIS A 63 6.84 -4.07 7.93
C HIS A 63 5.95 -4.02 6.70
N PHE A 64 5.39 -2.86 6.36
CA PHE A 64 4.51 -2.75 5.20
C PHE A 64 5.21 -2.94 3.86
N PRO A 65 6.42 -2.40 3.61
CA PRO A 65 7.06 -2.60 2.30
C PRO A 65 7.33 -4.08 1.98
N PRO A 66 7.85 -4.90 2.92
CA PRO A 66 7.93 -6.35 2.71
C PRO A 66 6.56 -7.04 2.48
N LEU A 67 5.51 -6.65 3.22
CA LEU A 67 4.16 -7.20 3.06
C LEU A 67 3.57 -6.86 1.68
N GLN A 68 3.62 -5.59 1.29
CA GLN A 68 3.21 -5.10 -0.03
C GLN A 68 3.96 -5.83 -1.15
N ARG A 69 5.28 -6.01 -1.01
CA ARG A 69 6.07 -6.77 -1.99
C ARG A 69 5.63 -8.23 -2.06
N ALA A 70 5.41 -8.88 -0.91
CA ALA A 70 4.94 -10.27 -0.87
C ALA A 70 3.57 -10.42 -1.59
N LEU A 71 2.66 -9.46 -1.36
CA LEU A 71 1.37 -9.41 -2.04
C LEU A 71 1.51 -9.30 -3.57
N LEU A 72 2.34 -8.37 -4.05
CA LEU A 72 2.54 -8.16 -5.48
C LEU A 72 3.24 -9.33 -6.18
N GLN A 73 4.17 -10.01 -5.50
CA GLN A 73 5.02 -11.03 -6.13
C GLN A 73 4.50 -12.46 -5.99
N TYR A 74 3.81 -12.79 -4.90
CA TYR A 74 3.45 -14.18 -4.59
C TYR A 74 1.95 -14.39 -4.48
N ILE A 75 1.23 -13.43 -3.91
CA ILE A 75 -0.21 -13.58 -3.68
C ILE A 75 -1.02 -13.23 -4.93
N LEU A 76 -0.93 -11.99 -5.41
CA LEU A 76 -1.76 -11.50 -6.52
C LEU A 76 -1.64 -12.33 -7.81
N PRO A 77 -0.45 -12.81 -8.22
CA PRO A 77 -0.35 -13.68 -9.39
C PRO A 77 -1.19 -14.96 -9.33
N THR A 78 -1.46 -15.47 -8.12
CA THR A 78 -2.15 -16.74 -7.91
C THR A 78 -3.61 -16.52 -7.47
N TRP A 79 -3.85 -15.53 -6.62
CA TRP A 79 -5.09 -15.38 -5.87
C TRP A 79 -5.99 -14.25 -6.35
N GLU A 80 -5.56 -13.42 -7.30
CA GLU A 80 -6.35 -12.27 -7.74
C GLU A 80 -7.75 -12.66 -8.23
N ALA A 81 -7.86 -13.67 -9.10
CA ALA A 81 -9.14 -14.12 -9.63
C ALA A 81 -10.10 -14.56 -8.50
N ALA A 82 -9.63 -15.43 -7.61
CA ALA A 82 -10.42 -15.89 -6.46
C ALA A 82 -10.82 -14.75 -5.50
N LEU A 83 -9.93 -13.78 -5.27
CA LEU A 83 -10.22 -12.60 -4.45
C LEU A 83 -11.28 -11.69 -5.08
N LEU A 84 -11.33 -11.59 -6.41
CA LEU A 84 -12.35 -10.84 -7.12
C LEU A 84 -13.68 -11.58 -7.13
N GLU A 85 -13.68 -12.88 -7.43
CA GLU A 85 -14.87 -13.74 -7.43
C GLU A 85 -15.58 -13.73 -6.06
N GLU A 86 -14.81 -13.80 -4.97
CA GLU A 86 -15.32 -13.81 -3.59
C GLU A 86 -15.46 -12.40 -2.98
N ASN A 87 -15.44 -11.33 -3.80
CA ASN A 87 -15.57 -9.93 -3.39
C ASN A 87 -14.63 -9.51 -2.23
N SER A 88 -13.48 -10.19 -2.13
CA SER A 88 -12.55 -10.08 -1.01
C SER A 88 -11.30 -9.24 -1.33
N TYR A 89 -11.16 -8.77 -2.58
CA TYR A 89 -10.02 -7.97 -3.04
C TYR A 89 -9.76 -6.70 -2.20
N SER A 90 -10.80 -6.17 -1.57
CA SER A 90 -10.71 -5.01 -0.68
C SER A 90 -9.73 -5.18 0.49
N ILE A 91 -9.47 -6.41 0.95
CA ILE A 91 -8.44 -6.65 1.98
C ILE A 91 -7.04 -6.35 1.45
N VAL A 92 -6.76 -6.67 0.19
CA VAL A 92 -5.47 -6.37 -0.45
C VAL A 92 -5.35 -4.88 -0.68
N GLN A 93 -6.43 -4.21 -1.11
CA GLN A 93 -6.45 -2.77 -1.30
C GLN A 93 -5.99 -2.02 -0.05
N GLN A 94 -6.38 -2.45 1.16
CA GLN A 94 -5.94 -1.78 2.40
C GLN A 94 -4.43 -1.79 2.64
N TYR A 95 -3.67 -2.71 2.02
CA TYR A 95 -2.21 -2.71 2.12
C TYR A 95 -1.56 -1.65 1.23
N PHE A 96 -2.26 -1.12 0.23
CA PHE A 96 -1.71 -0.17 -0.74
C PHE A 96 -2.41 1.18 -0.68
N CYS A 97 -3.73 1.14 -0.67
CA CYS A 97 -4.62 2.27 -0.72
C CYS A 97 -5.71 2.07 0.36
N PRO A 98 -5.39 2.31 1.64
CA PRO A 98 -6.38 2.16 2.70
C PRO A 98 -7.54 3.12 2.51
N ASP A 99 -8.73 2.74 2.96
CA ASP A 99 -9.88 3.61 2.83
C ASP A 99 -9.73 4.84 3.71
N LEU A 100 -10.04 5.98 3.12
CA LEU A 100 -9.95 7.26 3.80
C LEU A 100 -10.93 7.37 4.97
N ILE A 101 -11.99 6.54 5.05
CA ILE A 101 -12.90 6.53 6.21
C ILE A 101 -12.15 6.28 7.53
N PHE A 102 -10.97 5.66 7.49
CA PHE A 102 -10.06 5.50 8.63
C PHE A 102 -9.15 6.74 8.90
N PHE A 103 -9.50 7.91 8.35
CA PHE A 103 -8.78 9.22 8.27
C PHE A 103 -8.11 9.72 9.56
N SER A 104 -8.39 9.15 10.72
CA SER A 104 -7.85 9.68 11.99
C SER A 104 -6.39 9.29 12.28
N THR A 105 -5.70 8.54 11.40
CA THR A 105 -4.37 8.01 11.71
C THR A 105 -3.33 8.33 10.63
N ALA A 106 -2.24 8.99 11.02
CA ALA A 106 -1.04 9.21 10.19
C ALA A 106 -0.51 7.91 9.52
N ASN A 107 -0.86 6.76 10.11
CA ASN A 107 -0.60 5.42 9.63
C ASN A 107 -1.13 5.17 8.20
N VAL A 108 -2.35 5.61 7.90
CA VAL A 108 -3.02 5.33 6.60
C VAL A 108 -2.25 5.97 5.45
N THR A 109 -1.83 7.22 5.60
CA THR A 109 -1.05 7.91 4.56
C THR A 109 0.38 7.41 4.50
N GLU A 110 0.99 7.04 5.63
CA GLU A 110 2.32 6.41 5.62
C GLU A 110 2.30 5.11 4.79
N ILE A 111 1.23 4.30 4.90
CA ILE A 111 1.03 3.11 4.07
C ILE A 111 0.95 3.47 2.58
N ALA A 112 0.18 4.51 2.24
CA ALA A 112 0.04 4.97 0.84
C ALA A 112 1.36 5.47 0.25
N ILE A 113 2.15 6.22 1.02
CA ILE A 113 3.50 6.69 0.61
C ILE A 113 4.42 5.48 0.35
N LEU A 114 4.42 4.50 1.26
CA LEU A 114 5.21 3.28 1.10
C LEU A 114 4.72 2.45 -0.10
N ALA A 115 3.41 2.44 -0.38
CA ALA A 115 2.83 1.73 -1.51
C ALA A 115 3.35 2.24 -2.84
N TYR A 116 3.46 3.57 -3.03
CA TYR A 116 4.08 4.16 -4.22
C TYR A 116 5.50 3.63 -4.43
N SER A 117 6.33 3.69 -3.39
CA SER A 117 7.70 3.21 -3.43
C SER A 117 7.77 1.71 -3.77
N THR A 118 6.97 0.89 -3.09
CA THR A 118 6.97 -0.56 -3.31
C THR A 118 6.52 -0.93 -4.72
N ILE A 119 5.40 -0.38 -5.21
CA ILE A 119 4.86 -0.68 -6.54
C ILE A 119 5.88 -0.29 -7.62
N LEU A 120 6.47 0.91 -7.55
CA LEU A 120 7.37 1.42 -8.58
C LEU A 120 8.78 0.80 -8.54
N SER A 121 9.15 0.17 -7.42
CA SER A 121 10.39 -0.61 -7.26
C SER A 121 10.36 -1.97 -7.98
N LEU A 122 9.17 -2.43 -8.40
CA LEU A 122 8.97 -3.72 -9.07
C LEU A 122 8.60 -3.50 -10.54
N PRO A 123 8.78 -4.51 -11.41
CA PRO A 123 8.18 -4.49 -12.74
C PRO A 123 6.66 -4.31 -12.61
N LEU A 124 6.12 -3.32 -13.31
CA LEU A 124 4.69 -3.07 -13.30
C LEU A 124 3.95 -4.18 -14.05
N THR A 125 2.87 -4.64 -13.43
CA THR A 125 1.95 -5.65 -13.92
C THR A 125 0.56 -5.02 -14.03
N GLU A 126 -0.41 -5.76 -14.57
CA GLU A 126 -1.77 -5.24 -14.71
C GLU A 126 -2.42 -4.94 -13.35
N TYR A 127 -2.27 -5.84 -12.37
CA TYR A 127 -2.79 -5.63 -11.02
C TYR A 127 -2.07 -4.51 -10.27
N SER A 128 -0.75 -4.36 -10.43
CA SER A 128 -0.02 -3.28 -9.77
C SER A 128 -0.34 -1.92 -10.39
N ALA A 129 -0.62 -1.87 -11.70
CA ALA A 129 -1.15 -0.68 -12.36
C ALA A 129 -2.56 -0.31 -11.88
N ARG A 130 -3.48 -1.29 -11.69
CA ARG A 130 -4.81 -1.03 -11.09
C ARG A 130 -4.71 -0.45 -9.68
N LEU A 131 -3.85 -1.04 -8.85
CA LEU A 131 -3.58 -0.51 -7.51
C LEU A 131 -3.02 0.92 -7.57
N LEU A 132 -2.14 1.20 -8.53
CA LEU A 132 -1.58 2.54 -8.74
C LEU A 132 -2.63 3.55 -9.19
N VAL A 133 -3.57 3.18 -10.06
CA VAL A 133 -4.73 4.01 -10.44
C VAL A 133 -5.57 4.35 -9.22
N GLN A 134 -5.85 3.37 -8.37
CA GLN A 134 -6.62 3.61 -7.15
C GLN A 134 -5.84 4.51 -6.19
N LEU A 135 -4.53 4.30 -6.06
CA LEU A 135 -3.66 5.09 -5.20
C LEU A 135 -3.61 6.56 -5.65
N THR A 136 -3.50 6.84 -6.95
CA THR A 136 -3.48 8.22 -7.47
C THR A 136 -4.83 8.92 -7.34
N LYS A 137 -5.94 8.18 -7.43
CA LYS A 137 -7.29 8.72 -7.20
C LYS A 137 -7.53 9.08 -5.74
N THR A 138 -7.20 8.16 -4.84
CA THR A 138 -7.52 8.29 -3.41
C THR A 138 -6.53 9.18 -2.66
N TYR A 139 -5.26 9.17 -3.08
CA TYR A 139 -4.19 9.93 -2.45
C TYR A 139 -3.52 10.87 -3.45
N PRO A 140 -4.21 11.96 -3.83
CA PRO A 140 -3.59 13.00 -4.63
C PRO A 140 -2.49 13.73 -3.84
N VAL A 141 -1.63 14.45 -4.55
CA VAL A 141 -0.42 15.07 -4.00
C VAL A 141 -0.71 16.00 -2.82
N ASP A 142 -1.82 16.74 -2.87
CA ASP A 142 -2.28 17.63 -1.81
C ASP A 142 -2.65 16.87 -0.52
N VAL A 143 -3.31 15.72 -0.63
CA VAL A 143 -3.63 14.84 0.51
C VAL A 143 -2.36 14.22 1.10
N LEU A 144 -1.41 13.83 0.25
CA LEU A 144 -0.11 13.31 0.70
C LEU A 144 0.68 14.40 1.43
N TRP A 145 0.72 15.61 0.88
CA TRP A 145 1.41 16.77 1.46
C TRP A 145 0.85 17.15 2.83
N SER A 146 -0.49 17.26 2.93
CA SER A 146 -1.13 17.69 4.17
C SER A 146 -0.73 16.81 5.34
N VAL A 147 -0.54 15.51 5.12
CA VAL A 147 -0.18 14.57 6.19
C VAL A 147 1.31 14.58 6.51
N VAL A 148 2.19 14.75 5.51
CA VAL A 148 3.62 14.88 5.80
C VAL A 148 3.89 16.11 6.66
N VAL A 149 3.25 17.24 6.34
CA VAL A 149 3.42 18.52 7.05
C VAL A 149 2.69 18.56 8.39
N GLN A 150 1.48 18.01 8.48
CA GLN A 150 0.72 17.97 9.74
C GLN A 150 1.23 16.90 10.72
N GLY A 151 2.10 16.00 10.27
CA GLY A 151 2.76 15.03 11.13
C GLY A 151 3.55 15.73 12.22
N LYS A 152 3.15 15.56 13.49
CA LYS A 152 3.89 16.01 14.69
C LYS A 152 5.20 15.22 14.90
N ARG A 153 5.95 14.88 13.86
CA ARG A 153 7.26 14.23 13.99
C ARG A 153 8.29 15.31 14.32
N ARG A 154 9.15 15.03 15.31
CA ARG A 154 10.16 15.98 15.84
C ARG A 154 11.34 16.23 14.87
N ASP A 155 11.26 15.78 13.62
CA ASP A 155 12.37 15.67 12.70
C ASP A 155 11.94 16.11 11.29
N ALA A 156 12.01 17.42 11.06
CA ALA A 156 11.57 18.07 9.82
C ALA A 156 12.40 17.60 8.61
N ASP A 157 13.69 17.33 8.81
CA ASP A 157 14.59 16.86 7.75
C ASP A 157 14.15 15.50 7.22
N LYS A 158 13.83 14.55 8.12
CA LYS A 158 13.29 13.24 7.69
C LYS A 158 11.94 13.35 6.98
N GLN A 159 11.10 14.31 7.37
CA GLN A 159 9.82 14.54 6.70
C GLN A 159 10.04 15.05 5.28
N MET A 160 10.98 15.99 5.09
CA MET A 160 11.34 16.50 3.76
C MET A 160 11.93 15.42 2.87
N VAL A 161 12.84 14.58 3.37
CA VAL A 161 13.36 13.44 2.60
C VAL A 161 12.24 12.48 2.19
N THR A 162 11.34 12.15 3.12
CA THR A 162 10.18 11.28 2.84
C THR A 162 9.27 11.90 1.78
N TRP A 163 9.07 13.22 1.83
CA TRP A 163 8.29 13.95 0.85
C TRP A 163 8.93 13.97 -0.53
N GLU A 164 10.22 14.27 -0.61
CA GLU A 164 10.98 14.28 -1.87
C GLU A 164 10.94 12.92 -2.55
N ASP A 165 11.11 11.84 -1.79
CA ASP A 165 11.00 10.48 -2.29
C ASP A 165 9.56 10.16 -2.75
N CYS A 166 8.54 10.63 -2.03
CA CYS A 166 7.15 10.48 -2.42
C CYS A 166 6.85 11.19 -3.74
N ILE A 167 7.25 12.46 -3.89
CA ILE A 167 7.09 13.23 -5.13
C ILE A 167 7.84 12.59 -6.28
N ARG A 168 9.08 12.13 -6.06
CA ARG A 168 9.85 11.43 -7.09
C ARG A 168 9.10 10.21 -7.59
N ASN A 169 8.51 9.44 -6.69
CA ASN A 169 7.69 8.28 -7.02
C ASN A 169 6.44 8.67 -7.82
N VAL A 170 5.66 9.66 -7.36
CA VAL A 170 4.47 10.15 -8.08
C VAL A 170 4.83 10.63 -9.49
N CYS A 171 5.92 11.38 -9.64
CA CYS A 171 6.40 11.86 -10.93
C CYS A 171 6.92 10.75 -11.85
N ALA A 172 7.35 9.61 -11.30
CA ALA A 172 7.78 8.45 -12.08
C ALA A 172 6.60 7.61 -12.61
N VAL A 173 5.39 7.77 -12.04
CA VAL A 173 4.20 6.99 -12.41
C VAL A 173 3.90 7.03 -13.92
N PRO A 174 3.80 8.19 -14.59
CA PRO A 174 3.43 8.23 -16.00
C PRO A 174 4.45 7.53 -16.90
N GLY A 175 5.75 7.72 -16.62
CA GLY A 175 6.82 7.08 -17.41
C GLY A 175 6.82 5.56 -17.22
N LYS A 176 6.61 5.10 -15.99
CA LYS A 176 6.52 3.66 -15.68
C LYS A 176 5.27 3.03 -16.29
N ALA A 177 4.13 3.71 -16.22
CA ALA A 177 2.88 3.27 -16.81
C ALA A 177 2.97 3.22 -18.34
N ALA A 178 3.54 4.24 -18.99
CA ALA A 178 3.73 4.27 -20.44
C ALA A 178 4.58 3.10 -20.95
N ASN A 179 5.58 2.65 -20.18
CA ASN A 179 6.37 1.48 -20.55
C ASN A 179 5.57 0.16 -20.54
N VAL A 180 4.48 0.08 -19.77
CA VAL A 180 3.61 -1.11 -19.71
C VAL A 180 2.48 -1.03 -20.73
N PHE A 181 1.83 0.14 -20.83
CA PHE A 181 0.64 0.33 -21.66
C PHE A 181 0.96 0.79 -23.08
N GLY A 182 2.15 1.35 -23.33
CA GLY A 182 2.55 1.89 -24.63
C GLY A 182 2.60 0.87 -25.76
N THR A 183 2.64 -0.43 -25.44
CA THR A 183 2.53 -1.53 -26.43
C THR A 183 1.11 -2.10 -26.55
N LYS A 184 0.22 -1.81 -25.60
CA LYS A 184 -1.13 -2.40 -25.48
C LYS A 184 -2.28 -1.41 -25.77
N GLY A 185 -2.00 -0.11 -25.88
CA GLY A 185 -2.88 0.87 -26.52
C GLY A 185 -3.68 1.77 -25.58
N ASP A 186 -4.07 1.32 -24.38
CA ASP A 186 -4.93 2.12 -23.50
C ASP A 186 -4.33 2.28 -22.10
N MET A 187 -3.65 3.42 -21.87
CA MET A 187 -3.20 3.81 -20.54
C MET A 187 -4.35 4.48 -19.78
N PRO A 188 -4.61 4.12 -18.51
CA PRO A 188 -5.59 4.84 -17.71
C PRO A 188 -5.22 6.32 -17.54
N ARG A 189 -6.17 7.23 -17.75
CA ARG A 189 -5.96 8.69 -17.64
C ARG A 189 -5.40 9.08 -16.28
N GLU A 190 -5.74 8.35 -15.23
CA GLU A 190 -5.29 8.64 -13.88
C GLU A 190 -3.78 8.40 -13.68
N LEU A 191 -3.14 7.66 -14.60
CA LEU A 191 -1.69 7.50 -14.65
C LEU A 191 -1.02 8.51 -15.59
N GLU A 192 -1.74 9.11 -16.54
CA GLU A 192 -1.25 10.17 -17.43
C GLU A 192 -1.03 11.48 -16.68
N HIS A 193 -2.00 11.87 -15.85
CA HIS A 193 -2.10 13.21 -15.29
C HIS A 193 -1.25 13.45 -14.03
N ALA A 194 -0.59 12.43 -13.47
CA ALA A 194 0.24 12.60 -12.27
C ALA A 194 1.35 13.66 -12.48
N ARG A 195 1.79 13.88 -13.73
CA ARG A 195 2.76 14.92 -14.12
C ARG A 195 2.19 16.33 -14.20
N ASP A 196 0.94 16.48 -14.63
CA ASP A 196 0.31 17.80 -14.81
C ASP A 196 -0.03 18.45 -13.47
N PHE A 197 -0.29 17.64 -12.44
CA PHE A 197 -0.57 18.11 -11.08
C PHE A 197 0.67 18.72 -10.42
N TYR A 198 1.85 18.09 -10.56
CA TYR A 198 3.12 18.64 -10.05
C TYR A 198 3.50 19.96 -10.72
N ARG A 199 3.31 20.08 -12.04
CA ARG A 199 3.57 21.33 -12.78
C ARG A 199 2.74 22.50 -12.25
N LYS A 200 1.46 22.27 -11.91
CA LYS A 200 0.62 23.30 -11.29
C LYS A 200 1.12 23.69 -9.91
N TRP A 201 1.64 22.75 -9.13
CA TRP A 201 2.16 22.98 -7.78
C TRP A 201 3.49 23.75 -7.75
N VAL A 202 4.44 23.43 -8.64
CA VAL A 202 5.72 24.18 -8.76
C VAL A 202 5.51 25.60 -9.31
N SER A 203 4.36 25.86 -9.94
CA SER A 203 4.02 27.17 -10.49
C SER A 203 3.27 28.08 -9.50
N ILE A 204 3.08 27.64 -8.25
CA ILE A 204 2.53 28.47 -7.18
C ILE A 204 3.70 29.24 -6.55
N PRO A 205 3.75 30.58 -6.67
CA PRO A 205 4.85 31.40 -6.17
C PRO A 205 4.94 31.44 -4.63
#